data_AF-A0A357V3E9-F1
#
_entry.id   AF-A0A357V3E9-F1
#
_cell.length_a   1.000
_cell.length_b   1.000
_cell.length_c   1.000
_cell.angle_alpha   90.00
_cell.angle_beta   90.00
_cell.angle_gamma   90.00
#
_symmetry.space_group_name_H-M   'P 1'
#
loop_
_entity.id
_entity.type
_entity.pdbx_description
1 polymer ?
#
loop_
_entity_poly.entity_id
_entity_poly.type
_entity_poly.pdbx_seq_one_letter_code
_entity_poly.pdbx_strand_id
1 'polypeptide(L)' 'MPKDDQLDQIDLLLEAAEGEAARLQSLRDHHAADPGLLNVWLDHDIDALEQRIKWLTDMSDKLEAEGA' A
#
# COMPACT_ATOMS: atom_id res chain seq x y z
N MET A 1 15.59 -8.87 14.46
CA MET A 1 14.28 -9.53 14.61
C MET A 1 14.38 -10.86 13.86
N PRO A 2 13.87 -11.98 14.37
CA PRO A 2 13.77 -13.24 13.62
C PRO A 2 13.16 -13.02 12.22
N LYS A 3 13.47 -13.88 11.24
CA LYS A 3 12.95 -13.74 9.87
C LYS A 3 11.42 -13.78 9.86
N ASP A 4 10.84 -14.76 10.56
CA ASP A 4 9.39 -14.92 10.64
C ASP A 4 8.72 -13.68 11.25
N ASP A 5 9.26 -13.17 12.36
CA ASP A 5 8.80 -11.91 12.95
C ASP A 5 8.91 -10.72 11.96
N GLN A 6 9.92 -10.67 11.09
CA GLN A 6 10.04 -9.61 10.07
C GLN A 6 8.98 -9.76 8.97
N LEU A 7 8.69 -10.99 8.54
CA LEU A 7 7.64 -11.29 7.57
C LEU A 7 6.27 -10.91 8.14
N ASP A 8 5.99 -11.27 9.39
CA ASP A 8 4.76 -10.88 10.10
C ASP A 8 4.58 -9.35 10.15
N GLN A 9 5.67 -8.61 10.37
CA GLN A 9 5.62 -7.14 10.32
C GLN A 9 5.35 -6.60 8.92
N ILE A 10 5.92 -7.22 7.88
CA ILE A 10 5.67 -6.80 6.50
C ILE A 10 4.21 -7.07 6.11
N ASP A 11 3.67 -8.23 6.48
CA ASP A 11 2.28 -8.59 6.20
C ASP A 11 1.30 -7.62 6.87
N LEU A 12 1.53 -7.26 8.14
CA LEU A 12 0.72 -6.26 8.84
C LEU A 12 0.75 -4.89 8.14
N LEU A 13 1.92 -4.46 7.67
CA LEU A 13 2.08 -3.19 6.96
C LEU A 13 1.44 -3.24 5.57
N LEU A 14 1.48 -4.39 4.90
CA LEU A 14 0.88 -4.62 3.59
C LEU A 14 -0.64 -4.56 3.69
N GLU A 15 -1.24 -5.30 4.62
CA GLU A 15 -2.69 -5.29 4.87
C GLU A 15 -3.20 -3.87 5.17
N ALA A 16 -2.47 -3.12 6.00
CA ALA A 16 -2.81 -1.74 6.32
C ALA A 16 -2.74 -0.81 5.09
N ALA A 17 -1.70 -0.96 4.26
CA ALA A 17 -1.52 -0.15 3.06
C ALA A 17 -2.57 -0.45 1.98
N GLU A 18 -2.88 -1.73 1.75
CA GLU A 18 -3.92 -2.19 0.82
C GLU A 18 -5.31 -1.72 1.28
N GLY A 19 -5.60 -1.84 2.58
CA GLY A 19 -6.86 -1.39 3.16
C GLY A 19 -7.05 0.13 3.11
N GLU A 20 -5.98 0.91 3.21
CA GLU A 20 -6.03 2.37 2.99
C GLU A 20 -6.23 2.69 1.50
N ALA A 21 -5.47 2.04 0.61
CA ALA A 21 -5.57 2.26 -0.84
C ALA A 21 -6.99 1.99 -1.36
N ALA A 22 -7.61 0.90 -0.92
CA ALA A 22 -8.99 0.56 -1.28
C ALA A 22 -10.00 1.62 -0.80
N ARG A 23 -9.79 2.19 0.41
CA ARG A 23 -10.64 3.26 0.95
C ARG A 23 -10.46 4.57 0.19
N LEU A 24 -9.23 4.96 -0.12
CA LEU A 24 -8.97 6.17 -0.91
C LEU A 24 -9.47 6.03 -2.34
N GLN A 25 -9.31 4.87 -2.97
CA GLN A 25 -9.88 4.59 -4.29
C GLN A 25 -11.40 4.73 -4.27
N SER A 26 -12.07 4.16 -3.27
CA SER A 26 -13.52 4.28 -3.10
C SER A 26 -13.96 5.74 -2.92
N LEU A 27 -13.21 6.52 -2.14
CA LEU A 27 -13.47 7.95 -1.93
C LEU A 27 -13.26 8.76 -3.22
N ARG A 28 -12.19 8.47 -3.95
CA ARG A 28 -11.85 9.09 -5.24
C ARG A 28 -12.95 8.83 -6.26
N ASP A 29 -13.45 7.60 -6.33
CA ASP A 29 -14.53 7.25 -7.26
C ASP A 29 -15.85 7.91 -6.89
N HIS A 30 -16.12 8.07 -5.59
CA HIS A 30 -17.28 8.84 -5.11
C HIS A 30 -17.24 10.31 -5.54
N HIS A 31 -16.06 10.92 -5.55
CA HIS A 31 -15.84 12.33 -5.89
C HIS A 31 -15.38 12.56 -7.35
N ALA A 32 -15.47 11.56 -8.22
CA ALA A 32 -14.89 11.63 -9.58
C ALA A 32 -15.43 12.79 -10.44
N ALA A 33 -16.68 13.23 -10.21
CA ALA A 33 -17.30 14.34 -10.92
C ALA A 33 -17.15 15.70 -10.20
N ASP A 34 -16.61 15.71 -8.99
CA ASP A 34 -16.51 16.92 -8.19
C ASP A 34 -15.38 17.81 -8.70
N PRO A 35 -15.64 19.10 -8.93
CA PRO A 35 -14.59 20.03 -9.34
C PRO A 35 -13.66 20.35 -8.17
N GLY A 36 -12.39 20.61 -8.47
CA GLY A 36 -11.40 21.04 -7.49
C GLY A 36 -10.15 20.15 -7.47
N LEU A 37 -9.39 20.26 -6.38
CA LEU A 37 -8.09 19.59 -6.23
C LEU A 37 -8.15 18.30 -5.41
N LEU A 38 -9.33 17.90 -4.91
CA LEU A 38 -9.47 16.70 -4.09
C LEU A 38 -9.06 15.45 -4.87
N ASN A 39 -9.53 15.27 -6.12
CA ASN A 39 -9.16 14.11 -6.93
C ASN A 39 -7.66 14.07 -7.23
N VAL A 40 -7.02 15.23 -7.46
CA VAL A 40 -5.57 15.32 -7.65
C VAL A 40 -4.81 14.89 -6.40
N TRP A 41 -5.31 15.28 -5.22
CA TRP A 41 -4.72 14.86 -3.94
C TRP A 41 -4.91 13.37 -3.69
N LEU A 42 -6.10 12.84 -3.96
CA LEU A 42 -6.40 11.42 -3.80
C LEU A 42 -5.57 10.56 -4.76
N ASP A 43 -5.46 10.94 -6.03
CA ASP A 43 -4.62 10.24 -7.01
C ASP A 43 -3.14 10.20 -6.53
N HIS A 44 -2.61 11.32 -6.00
CA HIS A 44 -1.26 11.35 -5.42
C HIS A 44 -1.07 10.40 -4.23
N ASP A 45 -2.02 10.39 -3.29
CA ASP A 45 -1.91 9.56 -2.09
C ASP A 45 -2.11 8.07 -2.39
N ILE A 46 -2.99 7.75 -3.36
CA ILE A 46 -3.15 6.39 -3.88
C ILE A 46 -1.85 5.92 -4.54
N ASP A 47 -1.24 6.72 -5.42
CA ASP A 47 0.04 6.39 -6.04
C ASP A 47 1.12 6.10 -4.99
N ALA A 48 1.20 6.91 -3.93
CA ALA A 48 2.16 6.70 -2.85
C ALA A 48 1.92 5.38 -2.09
N LEU A 49 0.66 4.99 -1.87
CA LEU A 49 0.31 3.72 -1.24
C LEU A 49 0.63 2.53 -2.15
N GLU A 50 0.37 2.63 -3.45
CA GLU A 50 0.71 1.59 -4.42
C GLU A 50 2.22 1.35 -4.50
N GLN A 51 3.03 2.42 -4.47
CA GLN A 51 4.48 2.29 -4.41
C GLN A 51 4.95 1.64 -3.10
N ARG A 52 4.30 1.93 -1.98
CA ARG A 52 4.59 1.30 -0.69
C ARG A 52 4.23 -0.19 -0.69
N ILE A 53 3.05 -0.55 -1.20
CA ILE A 53 2.59 -1.94 -1.35
C ILE A 53 3.64 -2.71 -2.15
N LYS A 54 4.00 -2.18 -3.34
CA LYS A 54 5.03 -2.79 -4.18
C LYS A 54 6.35 -2.99 -3.43
N TRP A 55 6.81 -1.97 -2.70
CA TRP A 55 8.07 -2.06 -1.96
C TRP A 55 8.03 -3.12 -0.84
N LEU A 56 6.91 -3.22 -0.12
CA LEU A 56 6.71 -4.23 0.92
C LEU A 56 6.68 -5.64 0.33
N THR A 57 5.96 -5.85 -0.77
CA THR A 57 5.96 -7.13 -1.50
C THR A 57 7.37 -7.51 -1.96
N ASP A 58 8.07 -6.61 -2.64
CA ASP A 58 9.45 -6.83 -3.10
C ASP A 58 10.41 -7.14 -1.91
N MET A 59 10.12 -6.58 -0.73
CA MET A 59 10.92 -6.82 0.48
C MET A 59 10.62 -8.18 1.10
N SER A 60 9.35 -8.59 1.12
CA SER A 60 8.94 -9.93 1.55
C SER A 60 9.61 -11.00 0.70
N ASP A 61 9.52 -10.88 -0.64
CA ASP A 61 10.12 -11.81 -1.59
C ASP A 61 11.63 -11.98 -1.37
N LYS A 62 12.34 -10.87 -1.10
CA LYS A 62 13.78 -10.88 -0.80
C LYS A 62 14.09 -11.62 0.50
N LEU A 63 13.34 -11.35 1.57
CA LEU A 63 13.53 -12.01 2.86
C LEU A 63 13.25 -13.50 2.76
N GLU A 64 12.21 -13.89 2.02
CA GLU A 64 11.91 -15.30 1.74
C GLU A 64 13.08 -15.98 1.02
N ALA A 65 13.64 -15.34 -0.01
CA ALA A 65 14.76 -15.84 -0.78
C ALA A 65 16.09 -15.92 0.00
N GLU A 66 16.32 -15.07 1.01
CA GLU A 66 17.54 -15.05 1.83
C GLU A 66 17.73 -16.28 2.75
N GLY A 67 16.81 -17.26 2.71
CA GLY A 67 16.93 -18.52 3.45
C GLY A 67 16.47 -19.77 2.71
N ALA A 68 16.30 -19.68 1.38
CA ALA A 68 15.97 -20.82 0.50
C ALA A 68 17.22 -21.59 0.05
#